data_AF-V4XVL4-F1
#
_entry.id   AF-V4XVL4-F1
#
_cell.length_a   1.000
_cell.length_b   1.000
_cell.length_c   1.000
_cell.angle_alpha   90.00
_cell.angle_beta   90.00
_cell.angle_gamma   90.00
#
_symmetry.space_group_name_H-M   'P 1'
#
loop_
_entity.id
_entity.type
_entity.pdbx_description
1 polymer ?
#
loop_
_entity_poly.entity_id
_entity_poly.type
_entity_poly.pdbx_seq_one_letter_code
_entity_poly.pdbx_strand_id
1 'polypeptide(L)' 'MDTRVVEGEEHDEEILRLAGEYDAVVMYQADPRLGDRIFGTLPDRIANRTGDPVVIVRRDYEAADE' A
#
# COMPACT_ATOMS: atom_id res chain seq x y z
N MET A 1 6.03 18.58 -9.34
CA MET A 1 5.49 17.26 -8.99
C MET A 1 4.56 17.50 -7.82
N ASP A 2 3.29 17.13 -7.96
CA ASP A 2 2.36 17.18 -6.84
C ASP A 2 2.67 16.00 -5.91
N THR A 3 3.07 16.33 -4.69
CA THR A 3 3.36 15.34 -3.65
C THR A 3 2.58 15.74 -2.42
N ARG A 4 1.84 14.78 -1.85
CA ARG A 4 1.13 14.95 -0.58
C ARG A 4 1.83 14.14 0.49
N VAL A 5 2.17 14.79 1.59
CA VAL A 5 2.71 14.15 2.80
C VAL A 5 1.75 14.48 3.94
N VAL A 6 1.37 13.46 4.70
CA VAL A 6 0.49 13.58 5.87
C VAL A 6 1.19 12.89 7.04
N GLU A 7 1.24 13.57 8.18
CA GLU A 7 1.76 13.01 9.44
C GLU A 7 0.59 12.53 10.30
N GLY A 8 0.73 11.37 10.94
CA GLY A 8 -0.30 10.79 11.80
C GLY A 8 0.10 9.40 12.32
N GLU A 9 -0.73 8.83 13.20
CA GLU A 9 -0.46 7.51 13.79
C GLU A 9 -1.12 6.36 13.00
N GLU A 10 -2.21 6.66 12.28
CA GLU A 10 -3.04 5.68 11.57
C GLU A 10 -2.81 5.73 10.05
N HIS A 11 -1.58 5.43 9.62
CA HIS A 11 -1.17 5.51 8.21
C HIS A 11 -2.06 4.69 7.25
N ASP A 12 -2.40 3.46 7.63
CA ASP A 12 -3.18 2.55 6.78
C ASP A 12 -4.60 3.10 6.51
N GLU A 13 -5.19 3.78 7.49
CA GLU A 13 -6.52 4.39 7.34
C GLU A 13 -6.49 5.58 6.40
N GLU A 14 -5.45 6.42 6.52
CA GLU A 14 -5.27 7.56 5.62
C GLU A 14 -5.00 7.09 4.18
N ILE A 15 -4.23 6.01 4.00
CA ILE A 15 -4.03 5.38 2.69
C ILE A 15 -5.37 4.87 2.14
N LEU A 16 -6.17 4.16 2.94
CA LEU A 16 -7.48 3.64 2.51
C LEU A 16 -8.47 4.75 2.19
N ARG A 17 -8.42 5.87 2.91
CA ARG A 17 -9.24 7.04 2.66
C ARG A 17 -8.86 7.67 1.31
N LEU A 18 -7.57 7.86 1.07
CA LEU A 18 -7.07 8.50 -0.14
C LEU A 18 -7.19 7.60 -1.38
N ALA A 19 -7.06 6.29 -1.22
CA ALA A 19 -7.14 5.34 -2.33
C ALA A 19 -8.46 5.43 -3.11
N GLY A 20 -9.57 5.73 -2.43
CA GLY A 20 -10.87 5.93 -3.10
C GLY A 20 -10.97 7.21 -3.94
N GLU A 21 -9.95 8.08 -3.90
CA GLU A 21 -9.87 9.28 -4.75
C GLU A 21 -9.17 8.98 -6.10
N TYR A 22 -8.64 7.75 -6.31
CA TYR A 22 -7.85 7.36 -7.49
C TYR A 22 -8.36 6.06 -8.11
N ASP A 23 -8.09 5.87 -9.41
CA ASP A 23 -8.51 4.68 -10.16
C ASP A 23 -7.57 3.47 -9.99
N ALA A 24 -6.43 3.65 -9.30
CA ALA A 24 -5.44 2.59 -9.06
C ALA A 24 -4.46 2.99 -7.94
N VAL A 25 -3.90 1.99 -7.26
CA VAL A 25 -2.81 2.17 -6.28
C VAL A 25 -1.57 1.40 -6.70
N VAL A 26 -0.42 2.08 -6.71
CA VAL A 26 0.90 1.45 -6.91
C VAL A 26 1.71 1.59 -5.63
N MET A 27 2.19 0.47 -5.11
CA MET A 27 2.95 0.46 -3.86
C MET A 27 4.03 -0.60 -3.85
N TYR A 28 5.06 -0.40 -3.01
CA TYR A 28 6.02 -1.46 -2.70
C TYR A 28 5.34 -2.57 -1.90
N GLN A 29 5.90 -3.79 -1.96
CA GLN A 29 5.46 -4.87 -1.08
C GLN A 29 5.69 -4.48 0.38
N ALA A 30 4.62 -4.17 1.10
CA ALA A 30 4.70 -3.93 2.53
C ALA A 30 5.17 -5.21 3.24
N ASP A 31 6.08 -5.06 4.20
CA ASP A 31 6.46 -6.17 5.07
C ASP A 31 5.22 -6.66 5.84
N PRO A 32 4.98 -7.98 5.91
CA PRO A 32 3.81 -8.51 6.59
C PRO A 32 3.83 -8.15 8.08
N ARG A 33 2.75 -7.53 8.54
CA ARG A 33 2.52 -7.19 9.95
C ARG A 33 1.65 -8.25 10.63
N LEU A 34 1.71 -8.33 11.96
CA LEU A 34 0.92 -9.29 12.73
C LEU A 34 -0.60 -9.16 12.47
N GLY A 35 -1.07 -7.93 12.22
CA GLY A 35 -2.48 -7.64 11.90
C GLY A 35 -2.94 -8.16 10.54
N ASP A 36 -2.03 -8.33 9.57
CA ASP A 36 -2.38 -8.73 8.20
C ASP A 36 -2.97 -10.14 8.14
N ARG A 37 -2.66 -10.98 9.13
CA ARG A 37 -3.16 -12.35 9.22
C ARG A 37 -4.66 -12.43 9.55
N ILE A 38 -5.21 -11.39 10.17
CA ILE A 38 -6.61 -11.33 10.62
C ILE A 38 -7.42 -10.38 9.73
N PHE A 39 -6.83 -9.25 9.32
CA PHE A 39 -7.52 -8.20 8.58
C PHE A 39 -7.19 -8.16 7.07
N GLY A 40 -6.34 -9.08 6.60
CA GLY A 40 -5.77 -9.06 5.25
C GLY A 40 -4.63 -8.04 5.14
N THR A 41 -3.82 -8.16 4.10
CA THR A 41 -2.73 -7.20 3.86
C THR A 41 -3.31 -5.84 3.45
N LEU A 42 -2.54 -4.75 3.62
CA LEU A 42 -2.97 -3.43 3.14
C LEU A 42 -3.41 -3.42 1.66
N PRO A 43 -2.69 -4.07 0.71
CA PRO A 43 -3.17 -4.25 -0.66
C PRO A 43 -4.56 -4.90 -0.77
N ASP A 44 -4.81 -5.97 0.00
CA ASP A 44 -6.12 -6.64 0.00
C ASP A 44 -7.21 -5.70 0.50
N ARG A 45 -6.91 -4.92 1.55
CA ARG A 45 -7.87 -3.97 2.13
C ARG A 45 -8.20 -2.83 1.16
N ILE A 46 -7.22 -2.33 0.42
CA ILE A 46 -7.42 -1.31 -0.63
C ILE A 46 -8.32 -1.88 -1.73
N ALA A 47 -7.94 -3.03 -2.31
CA ALA A 47 -8.69 -3.66 -3.39
C ALA A 47 -10.14 -3.97 -3.00
N ASN A 48 -10.36 -4.47 -1.78
CA ASN A 48 -11.71 -4.77 -1.27
C ASN A 48 -12.54 -3.52 -1.00
N ARG A 49 -11.91 -2.39 -0.64
CA ARG A 49 -12.62 -1.15 -0.29
C ARG A 49 -12.98 -0.33 -1.52
N THR A 50 -12.08 -0.24 -2.50
CA THR A 50 -12.26 0.66 -3.65
C THR A 50 -12.76 -0.09 -4.89
N GLY A 51 -12.44 -1.38 -5.01
CA GLY A 51 -12.70 -2.16 -6.22
C GLY A 51 -11.68 -1.91 -7.34
N ASP A 52 -10.65 -1.09 -7.07
CA ASP A 52 -9.67 -0.66 -8.05
C ASP A 52 -8.41 -1.56 -8.04
N PRO A 53 -7.66 -1.60 -9.16
CA PRO A 53 -6.43 -2.36 -9.24
C PRO A 53 -5.36 -1.86 -8.25
N VAL A 54 -4.74 -2.80 -7.54
CA VAL A 54 -3.56 -2.57 -6.69
C VAL A 54 -2.36 -3.28 -7.31
N VAL A 55 -1.34 -2.51 -7.68
CA VAL A 55 -0.09 -3.01 -8.27
C VAL A 55 0.99 -3.03 -7.21
N ILE A 56 1.47 -4.23 -6.88
CA ILE A 56 2.57 -4.43 -5.94
C ILE A 56 3.89 -4.50 -6.72
N VAL A 57 4.77 -3.53 -6.47
CA VAL A 57 6.12 -3.53 -7.01
C VAL A 57 7.03 -4.34 -6.09
N ARG A 58 7.56 -5.46 -6.59
CA ARG A 58 8.58 -6.26 -5.90
C ARG A 58 9.96 -5.86 -6.40
N ARG A 59 10.89 -5.62 -5.49
CA ARG A 59 12.30 -5.41 -5.82
C ARG A 59 13.04 -6.72 -5.63
N ASP A 60 13.12 -7.52 -6.68
CA ASP A 60 14.18 -8.53 -6.80
C ASP A 60 15.42 -7.84 -7.36
N TYR A 61 15.99 -6.93 -6.58
CA TYR A 61 17.40 -6.61 -6.75
C TYR A 61 18.13 -7.63 -5.88
N GLU A 62 18.65 -8.71 -6.48
CA GLU A 62 19.92 -9.22 -5.98
C GLU A 62 20.80 -7.98 -5.85
N ALA A 63 21.20 -7.65 -4.61
CA ALA A 63 22.18 -6.62 -4.41
C ALA A 63 23.34 -7.02 -5.32
N ALA A 64 23.56 -6.28 -6.41
CA ALA A 64 24.77 -6.45 -7.16
C ALA A 64 25.85 -6.13 -6.13
N ASP A 65 26.51 -7.19 -5.66
CA ASP A 65 27.56 -7.13 -4.64
C ASP A 65 28.48 -5.95 -4.99
N GLU A 66 28.57 -4.97 -4.09
CA GLU A 66 29.58 -3.91 -4.13
C GLU A 66 30.86 -4.39 -3.43
#